data_AF-A0A929ZW12-F1
#
_entry.id   AF-A0A929ZW12-F1
#
_cell.length_a   1.000
_cell.length_b   1.000
_cell.length_c   1.000
_cell.angle_alpha   90.00
_cell.angle_beta   90.00
_cell.angle_gamma   90.00
#
_symmetry.space_group_name_H-M   'P 1'
#
loop_
_entity.id
_entity.type
_entity.pdbx_description
1 polymer ?
#
loop_
_entity_poly.entity_id
_entity_poly.type
_entity_poly.pdbx_seq_one_letter_code
_entity_poly.pdbx_strand_id
1 'polypeptide(L)'
;ELSEKYGIPSGVILAVAFVETGGGTSKGAKTYNNHFGIVGKNTVTKSKYKSFDSTRESYEAFCQILSRKKYYSDLKGIKDTAEWVKAIAAAGYSTQPVEWKKRVKMIIEKFNLS
;
A
#
# COMPACT_ATOMS: atom_id res chain seq x y z
N GLU A 1 5.92 13.94 3.62
CA GLU A 1 4.65 14.40 3.02
C GLU A 1 3.45 13.44 3.17
N LEU A 2 3.32 12.31 2.44
CA LEU A 2 2.12 11.44 2.58
C LEU A 2 2.03 10.78 3.95
N SER A 3 3.16 10.28 4.47
CA SER A 3 3.25 9.72 5.82
C SER A 3 2.75 10.71 6.88
N GLU A 4 3.21 11.96 6.83
CA GLU A 4 2.78 13.01 7.76
C GLU A 4 1.31 13.40 7.56
N LYS A 5 0.87 13.58 6.30
CA LYS A 5 -0.50 13.96 5.95
C LYS A 5 -1.53 12.95 6.48
N TYR A 6 -1.23 11.66 6.36
CA TYR A 6 -2.14 10.58 6.75
C TYR A 6 -1.79 9.94 8.11
N GLY A 7 -0.68 10.32 8.73
CA GLY A 7 -0.21 9.66 9.97
C GLY A 7 0.06 8.16 9.80
N ILE A 8 0.44 7.72 8.60
CA ILE A 8 0.76 6.32 8.28
C ILE A 8 2.28 6.22 8.12
N PRO A 9 2.97 5.28 8.79
CA PRO A 9 4.41 5.12 8.64
C PRO A 9 4.82 4.94 7.18
N SER A 10 5.85 5.66 6.75
CA SER A 10 6.38 5.56 5.37
C SER A 10 6.81 4.14 5.03
N GLY A 11 7.36 3.41 6.01
CA GLY A 11 7.74 2.01 5.84
C GLY A 11 6.59 1.10 5.47
N VAL A 12 5.39 1.31 6.03
CA VAL A 12 4.18 0.56 5.66
C VAL A 12 3.83 0.85 4.20
N ILE A 13 3.77 2.12 3.82
CA ILE A 13 3.40 2.54 2.45
C ILE A 13 4.37 1.96 1.42
N LEU A 14 5.68 2.11 1.65
CA LEU A 14 6.73 1.66 0.75
C LEU A 14 6.82 0.14 0.67
N ALA A 15 6.75 -0.55 1.81
CA ALA A 15 6.88 -2.00 1.83
C ALA A 15 5.68 -2.70 1.17
N VAL A 16 4.45 -2.19 1.39
CA VAL A 16 3.28 -2.72 0.69
C VAL A 16 3.42 -2.49 -0.82
N ALA A 17 3.74 -1.28 -1.27
CA ALA A 17 3.96 -0.99 -2.69
C ALA A 17 5.00 -1.93 -3.33
N PHE A 18 6.11 -2.19 -2.61
CA PHE A 18 7.15 -3.10 -3.07
C PHE A 18 6.63 -4.53 -3.22
N VAL A 19 5.91 -5.06 -2.21
CA VAL A 19 5.36 -6.41 -2.21
C VAL A 19 4.33 -6.60 -3.34
N GLU A 20 3.47 -5.61 -3.57
CA GLU A 20 2.40 -5.70 -4.58
C GLU A 20 2.95 -5.64 -6.03
N THR A 21 4.14 -5.08 -6.24
CA THR A 21 4.66 -4.83 -7.59
C THR A 21 6.02 -5.44 -7.89
N GLY A 22 6.62 -6.15 -6.93
CA GLY A 22 8.00 -6.62 -7.04
C GLY A 22 8.98 -5.44 -7.21
N GLY A 23 8.82 -4.40 -6.38
CA GLY A 23 9.65 -3.19 -6.45
C GLY A 23 9.42 -2.34 -7.70
N GLY A 24 8.17 -2.20 -8.14
CA GLY A 24 7.79 -1.38 -9.30
C GLY A 24 8.05 -2.05 -10.65
N THR A 25 8.44 -3.33 -10.68
CA THR A 25 8.77 -4.02 -11.92
C THR A 25 7.55 -4.55 -12.68
N SER A 26 6.40 -4.67 -12.00
CA SER A 26 5.16 -5.18 -12.56
C SER A 26 4.62 -4.34 -13.73
N LYS A 27 3.87 -4.98 -14.63
CA LYS A 27 3.19 -4.30 -15.73
C LYS A 27 2.21 -3.23 -15.22
N GLY A 28 1.50 -3.50 -14.12
CA GLY A 28 0.57 -2.55 -13.53
C GLY A 28 1.25 -1.27 -13.02
N ALA A 29 2.41 -1.41 -12.39
CA ALA A 29 3.22 -0.27 -11.96
C ALA A 29 3.69 0.56 -13.15
N LYS A 30 4.25 -0.10 -14.18
CA LYS A 30 4.85 0.58 -15.34
C LYS A 30 3.84 1.19 -16.31
N THR A 31 2.69 0.55 -16.50
CA THR A 31 1.71 0.96 -17.51
C THR A 31 0.58 1.81 -16.93
N TYR A 32 0.18 1.58 -15.67
CA TYR A 32 -0.98 2.24 -15.07
C TYR A 32 -0.61 3.12 -13.87
N ASN A 33 0.69 3.27 -13.57
CA ASN A 33 1.20 3.91 -12.36
C ASN A 33 0.59 3.33 -11.06
N ASN A 34 0.09 2.09 -11.08
CA ASN A 34 -0.68 1.51 -9.98
C ASN A 34 0.16 0.54 -9.15
N HIS A 35 0.58 1.00 -7.97
CA HIS A 35 1.47 0.23 -7.10
C HIS A 35 0.78 -0.65 -6.07
N PHE A 36 -0.55 -0.64 -6.03
CA PHE A 36 -1.33 -1.27 -4.95
C PHE A 36 -2.45 -2.16 -5.48
N GLY A 37 -2.49 -2.42 -6.80
CA GLY A 37 -3.52 -3.24 -7.43
C GLY A 37 -4.94 -2.67 -7.28
N ILE A 38 -5.07 -1.34 -7.10
CA ILE A 38 -6.37 -0.69 -6.88
C ILE A 38 -7.24 -0.90 -8.12
N VAL A 39 -8.47 -1.37 -7.91
CA VAL A 39 -9.46 -1.56 -8.99
C VAL A 39 -10.24 -0.27 -9.23
N GLY A 40 -10.56 0.03 -10.49
CA GLY A 40 -11.33 1.22 -10.84
C GLY A 40 -11.22 1.58 -12.32
N LYS A 41 -11.59 2.83 -12.66
CA LYS A 41 -11.52 3.34 -14.04
C LYS A 41 -10.09 3.25 -14.57
N ASN A 42 -9.94 2.65 -15.75
CA ASN A 42 -8.68 2.59 -16.49
C ASN A 42 -8.86 3.31 -17.83
N THR A 43 -7.97 4.25 -18.13
CA THR A 43 -7.95 5.04 -19.37
C THR A 43 -6.86 4.59 -20.34
N VAL A 44 -5.97 3.70 -19.92
CA VAL A 44 -4.81 3.23 -20.69
C VAL A 44 -5.10 1.88 -21.38
N THR A 45 -5.87 1.00 -20.74
CA THR A 45 -6.21 -0.34 -21.25
C THR A 45 -7.60 -0.78 -20.79
N LYS A 46 -8.10 -1.91 -21.32
CA LYS A 46 -9.34 -2.57 -20.87
C LYS A 46 -9.19 -3.37 -19.56
N SER A 47 -8.19 -3.07 -18.73
CA SER A 47 -7.98 -3.75 -17.45
C SER A 47 -8.93 -3.25 -16.36
N LYS A 48 -9.28 -4.10 -15.39
CA LYS A 48 -10.02 -3.71 -14.18
C LYS A 48 -9.22 -2.84 -13.21
N TYR A 49 -7.89 -2.90 -13.29
CA TYR A 49 -7.01 -2.14 -12.41
C TYR A 49 -7.03 -0.67 -12.81
N LYS A 50 -7.21 0.23 -11.85
CA LYS A 50 -7.23 1.67 -12.07
C LYS A 50 -5.91 2.14 -12.69
N SER A 51 -5.98 3.08 -13.62
CA SER A 51 -4.83 3.87 -14.06
C SER A 51 -4.77 5.20 -13.31
N PHE A 52 -3.56 5.65 -13.03
CA PHE A 52 -3.26 6.92 -12.36
C PHE A 52 -2.36 7.77 -13.26
N ASP A 53 -2.50 9.09 -13.16
CA ASP A 53 -1.72 10.02 -13.97
C ASP A 53 -0.26 10.07 -13.50
N SER A 54 -0.02 9.74 -12.22
CA SER A 54 1.33 9.57 -11.69
C SER A 54 1.43 8.47 -10.64
N THR A 55 2.65 7.99 -10.40
CA THR A 55 2.95 7.06 -9.30
C THR A 55 2.44 7.63 -7.96
N ARG A 56 2.67 8.92 -7.70
CA ARG A 56 2.29 9.58 -6.45
C ARG A 56 0.79 9.49 -6.18
N GLU A 57 -0.06 9.62 -7.21
CA GLU A 57 -1.51 9.49 -7.04
C GLU A 57 -1.93 8.09 -6.57
N SER A 58 -1.25 7.04 -7.03
CA SER A 58 -1.55 5.69 -6.55
C SER A 58 -1.19 5.51 -5.07
N TYR A 59 -0.10 6.13 -4.62
CA TYR A 59 0.33 6.13 -3.22
C TYR A 59 -0.64 6.94 -2.34
N GLU A 60 -1.09 8.09 -2.83
CA GLU A 60 -2.11 8.87 -2.13
C GLU A 60 -3.43 8.12 -2.07
N ALA A 61 -3.87 7.49 -3.16
CA ALA A 61 -5.09 6.68 -3.19
C ALA A 61 -5.03 5.52 -2.19
N PHE A 62 -3.88 4.85 -2.07
CA PHE A 62 -3.67 3.83 -1.04
C PHE A 62 -3.86 4.41 0.37
N CYS A 63 -3.24 5.56 0.66
CA CYS A 63 -3.39 6.23 1.96
C CYS A 63 -4.86 6.61 2.25
N GLN A 64 -5.59 7.10 1.25
CA GLN A 64 -7.02 7.41 1.35
C GLN A 64 -7.89 6.17 1.58
N ILE A 65 -7.52 5.02 1.00
CA ILE A 65 -8.22 3.75 1.26
C ILE A 65 -8.03 3.35 2.72
N LEU A 66 -6.79 3.43 3.23
CA LEU A 66 -6.52 3.12 4.64
C LEU A 66 -7.24 4.10 5.56
N SER A 67 -7.28 5.39 5.22
CA SER A 67 -7.94 6.43 6.03
C SER A 67 -9.46 6.27 6.19
N ARG A 68 -10.08 5.37 5.40
CA ARG A 68 -11.51 5.04 5.47
C ARG A 68 -11.78 3.75 6.27
N LYS A 69 -10.75 3.05 6.73
CA LYS A 69 -10.89 1.80 7.49
C LYS A 69 -11.18 2.10 8.96
N LYS A 70 -11.95 1.22 9.61
CA LYS A 70 -12.34 1.37 11.02
C LYS A 70 -11.14 1.50 11.97
N TYR A 71 -10.07 0.74 11.73
CA TYR A 71 -8.86 0.77 12.56
C TYR A 71 -8.05 2.07 12.43
N TYR A 72 -8.33 2.92 11.43
CA TYR A 72 -7.46 4.04 11.11
C TYR A 72 -7.46 5.11 12.21
N SER A 73 -8.61 5.35 12.85
CA SER A 73 -8.69 6.30 13.98
C SER A 73 -7.75 5.93 15.11
N ASP A 74 -7.59 4.63 15.35
CA ASP A 74 -6.83 4.10 16.48
C ASP A 74 -5.33 4.05 16.16
N LEU A 75 -4.98 3.93 14.88
CA LEU A 75 -3.59 3.82 14.43
C LEU A 75 -2.98 5.12 13.90
N LYS A 76 -3.79 6.12 13.54
CA LYS A 76 -3.28 7.37 12.95
C LYS A 76 -2.25 8.02 13.88
N GLY A 77 -1.01 8.16 13.41
CA GLY A 77 0.12 8.72 14.17
C GLY A 77 0.96 7.69 14.92
N ILE A 78 0.50 6.44 15.05
CA ILE A 78 1.29 5.33 15.58
C ILE A 78 2.39 4.99 14.58
N LYS A 79 3.64 5.00 15.06
CA LYS A 79 4.83 4.72 14.26
C LYS A 79 5.09 3.23 14.06
N ASP A 80 4.57 2.38 14.94
CA ASP A 80 4.79 0.94 14.87
C ASP A 80 4.17 0.34 13.60
N THR A 81 5.04 0.04 12.64
CA THR A 81 4.67 -0.58 11.37
C THR A 81 4.00 -1.95 11.52
N ALA A 82 4.32 -2.71 12.57
CA ALA A 82 3.76 -4.03 12.80
C ALA A 82 2.28 -3.96 13.18
N GLU A 83 1.86 -2.95 13.93
CA GLU A 83 0.44 -2.71 14.23
C GLU A 83 -0.37 -2.39 12.98
N TRP A 84 0.15 -1.50 12.13
CA TRP A 84 -0.44 -1.19 10.83
C TRP A 84 -0.56 -2.43 9.94
N VAL A 85 0.52 -3.20 9.79
CA VAL A 85 0.53 -4.41 8.95
C VAL A 85 -0.46 -5.46 9.48
N LYS A 86 -0.57 -5.63 10.80
CA LYS A 86 -1.56 -6.51 11.41
C LYS A 86 -2.99 -6.05 11.10
N ALA A 87 -3.29 -4.76 11.28
CA ALA A 87 -4.63 -4.21 11.05
C ALA A 87 -5.04 -4.25 9.57
N ILE A 88 -4.13 -3.92 8.66
CA ILE A 88 -4.36 -4.01 7.21
C ILE A 88 -4.69 -5.46 6.81
N ALA A 89 -3.92 -6.43 7.29
CA ALA A 89 -4.17 -7.84 7.01
C ALA A 89 -5.50 -8.34 7.61
N ALA A 90 -5.80 -7.96 8.86
CA ALA A 90 -7.05 -8.33 9.53
C ALA A 90 -8.29 -7.74 8.83
N ALA A 91 -8.14 -6.60 8.15
CA ALA A 91 -9.20 -5.98 7.35
C ALA A 91 -9.39 -6.59 5.95
N GLY A 92 -8.74 -7.71 5.64
CA GLY A 92 -8.93 -8.46 4.40
C GLY A 92 -8.20 -7.89 3.19
N TYR A 93 -7.08 -7.20 3.38
CA TYR A 93 -6.30 -6.62 2.27
C TYR A 93 -5.73 -7.67 1.31
N SER A 94 -5.39 -8.86 1.80
CA SER A 94 -4.85 -9.97 1.00
C SER A 94 -5.62 -11.26 1.29
N THR A 95 -5.77 -12.11 0.27
CA THR A 95 -6.34 -13.46 0.40
C THR A 95 -5.42 -14.42 1.14
N GLN A 96 -4.13 -14.09 1.26
CA GLN A 96 -3.11 -14.85 1.99
C GLN A 96 -2.46 -13.97 3.07
N PRO A 97 -3.18 -13.61 4.15
CA PRO A 97 -2.75 -12.59 5.09
C PRO A 97 -1.47 -12.96 5.87
N VAL A 98 -1.22 -14.25 6.14
CA VAL A 98 -0.01 -14.70 6.86
C VAL A 98 1.25 -14.45 6.02
N GLU A 99 1.24 -14.92 4.77
CA GLU A 99 2.36 -14.75 3.85
C GLU A 99 2.56 -13.29 3.47
N TRP A 100 1.47 -12.55 3.24
CA TRP A 100 1.53 -11.12 2.95
C TRP A 100 2.22 -10.32 4.08
N LYS A 101 1.83 -10.55 5.35
CA LYS A 101 2.47 -9.90 6.50
C LYS A 101 3.96 -10.23 6.57
N LYS A 102 4.33 -11.49 6.33
CA LYS A 102 5.73 -11.95 6.34
C LYS A 102 6.56 -11.21 5.28
N ARG A 103 6.05 -11.09 4.05
CA ARG A 103 6.72 -10.36 2.97
C ARG A 103 6.88 -8.88 3.28
N VAL A 104 5.82 -8.22 3.76
CA VAL A 104 5.88 -6.79 4.11
C VAL A 104 6.90 -6.55 5.22
N LYS A 105 6.87 -7.35 6.28
CA LYS A 105 7.86 -7.28 7.37
C LYS A 105 9.30 -7.43 6.86
N MET A 106 9.54 -8.43 6.01
CA MET A 106 10.87 -8.66 5.42
C MET A 106 11.36 -7.44 4.62
N ILE A 107 10.48 -6.76 3.88
CA ILE A 107 10.85 -5.56 3.14
C ILE A 107 11.14 -4.38 4.07
N ILE A 108 10.34 -4.20 5.14
CA ILE A 108 10.58 -3.14 6.13
C ILE A 108 11.96 -3.32 6.78
N GLU A 109 12.29 -4.54 7.21
CA GLU A 109 13.59 -4.87 7.81
C GLU A 109 14.74 -4.71 6.81
N LYS A 110 14.58 -5.23 5.59
CA LYS A 110 15.62 -5.19 4.54
C LYS A 110 16.06 -3.77 4.17
N PHE A 111 15.12 -2.83 4.14
CA PHE A 111 15.39 -1.45 3.76
C PHE A 111 15.46 -0.50 4.97
N ASN A 112 15.47 -1.04 6.19
CA ASN A 112 15.54 -0.28 7.44
C ASN A 112 14.47 0.83 7.51
N LEU A 113 13.24 0.47 7.14
CA LEU A 113 12.08 1.38 7.05
C LEU A 113 11.24 1.42 8.34
N SER A 114 11.81 0.92 9.44
CA SER A 114 11.23 0.88 10.79
C SER A 114 11.14 2.26 11.43
#